data_AF-A0A182INW2-F1
#
_entry.id   AF-A0A182INW2-F1
#
_cell.length_a   1.000
_cell.length_b   1.000
_cell.length_c   1.000
_cell.angle_alpha   90.00
_cell.angle_beta   90.00
_cell.angle_gamma   90.00
#
_symmetry.space_group_name_H-M   'P 1'
#
loop_
_entity.id
_entity.type
_entity.pdbx_description
1 polymer ?
#
loop_
_entity_poly.entity_id
_entity_poly.type
_entity_poly.pdbx_seq_one_letter_code
_entity_poly.pdbx_strand_id
1 'polypeptide(L)'
;MFLRQLLDGALHRMPFYAVAKGRQVGIFKTWPECQQQVNGFTAPRFKKFATEAEAKQFIEQNKGGSTGALTSSWNSRTTGKRSYSASSDTTQPAKKQSKRTVLLHELPAAAGNMVKYGQYSFPQDDDGFVHVYTDGSCEGNGQAHAAAGLGVYFAEGHALNTAQPVSGRATNNCGEIQAASMAIRLAREQGVRRLVINTDSKFLIDSITKWLPGWKRRNWTLASGGPVKNKTDFQELEGELSSGDIEIKWNHVDAHCGILGNERADELARKGTQMYRTMRKTR
;
A
#
# COMPACT_ATOMS: atom_id res chain seq x y z
N MET A 1 -39.70 -16.25 -30.88
CA MET A 1 -40.13 -15.62 -29.62
C MET A 1 -39.25 -16.09 -28.45
N PHE A 2 -37.92 -15.93 -28.47
CA PHE A 2 -37.08 -16.26 -27.31
C PHE A 2 -35.81 -15.40 -27.31
N LEU A 3 -35.98 -14.10 -27.06
CA LEU A 3 -34.85 -13.18 -26.87
C LEU A 3 -35.16 -12.07 -25.86
N ARG A 4 -35.78 -12.40 -24.72
CA ARG A 4 -36.10 -11.39 -23.69
C ARG A 4 -36.03 -11.85 -22.23
N GLN A 5 -35.24 -12.88 -21.91
CA GLN A 5 -35.12 -13.29 -20.51
C GLN A 5 -33.72 -13.81 -20.22
N LEU A 6 -32.77 -12.88 -20.06
CA LEU A 6 -31.50 -13.01 -19.33
C LEU A 6 -30.80 -11.64 -19.30
N LEU A 7 -31.54 -10.62 -18.84
CA LEU A 7 -31.02 -9.28 -18.52
C LEU A 7 -31.45 -8.88 -17.10
N ASP A 8 -31.41 -9.82 -16.16
CA ASP A 8 -31.23 -9.45 -14.74
C ASP A 8 -29.73 -9.56 -14.45
N GLY A 9 -28.99 -8.67 -15.10
CA GLY A 9 -27.60 -8.41 -14.80
C GLY A 9 -27.52 -7.96 -13.34
N ALA A 10 -26.59 -8.58 -12.60
CA ALA A 10 -26.12 -8.07 -11.33
C ALA A 10 -25.55 -6.66 -11.57
N LEU A 11 -26.43 -5.65 -11.50
CA LEU A 11 -26.08 -4.27 -11.26
C LEU A 11 -25.25 -4.30 -9.97
N HIS A 12 -23.94 -4.34 -10.14
CA HIS A 12 -22.98 -4.12 -9.06
C HIS A 12 -23.34 -2.76 -8.49
N ARG A 13 -24.11 -2.74 -7.39
CA ARG A 13 -24.48 -1.50 -6.71
C ARG A 13 -23.17 -0.84 -6.31
N MET A 14 -22.86 0.28 -6.95
CA MET A 14 -21.66 1.03 -6.65
C MET A 14 -21.71 1.38 -5.16
N PRO A 15 -20.66 1.04 -4.38
CA PRO A 15 -20.67 1.27 -2.95
C PRO A 15 -20.66 2.76 -2.63
N PHE A 16 -21.22 3.12 -1.48
CA PHE A 16 -21.20 4.47 -0.95
C PHE A 16 -20.04 4.62 0.04
N TYR A 17 -19.28 5.70 -0.06
CA TYR A 17 -18.17 5.99 0.84
C TYR A 17 -18.56 7.16 1.74
N ALA A 18 -18.71 6.88 3.03
CA ALA A 18 -19.10 7.87 4.01
C ALA A 18 -17.85 8.43 4.70
N VAL A 19 -17.70 9.75 4.74
CA VAL A 19 -16.67 10.46 5.50
C VAL A 19 -17.35 11.17 6.65
N ALA A 20 -17.14 10.69 7.86
CA ALA A 20 -17.63 11.29 9.10
C ALA A 20 -16.65 12.31 9.71
N LYS A 21 -15.35 12.15 9.41
CA LYS A 21 -14.30 13.11 9.76
C LYS A 21 -13.25 13.12 8.64
N GLY A 22 -13.08 14.27 8.00
CA GLY A 22 -12.21 14.49 6.85
C GLY A 22 -12.26 15.97 6.43
N ARG A 23 -11.62 16.31 5.31
CA ARG A 23 -11.66 17.66 4.72
C ARG A 23 -13.11 18.08 4.44
N GLN A 24 -13.87 17.19 3.82
CA GLN A 24 -15.32 17.33 3.63
C GLN A 24 -16.05 16.10 4.19
N VAL A 25 -16.94 16.32 5.14
CA VAL A 25 -17.86 15.31 5.68
C VAL A 25 -19.00 15.11 4.69
N GLY A 26 -19.29 13.87 4.31
CA GLY A 26 -20.29 13.59 3.29
C GLY A 26 -20.23 12.16 2.77
N ILE A 27 -21.10 11.86 1.79
CA ILE A 27 -21.15 10.58 1.12
C ILE A 27 -20.67 10.77 -0.31
N PHE A 28 -19.72 9.95 -0.73
CA PHE A 28 -19.09 9.95 -2.03
C PHE A 28 -19.43 8.67 -2.78
N LYS A 29 -19.53 8.75 -4.11
CA LYS A 29 -19.94 7.60 -4.94
C LYS A 29 -18.76 6.82 -5.46
N THR A 30 -17.57 7.41 -5.41
CA THR A 30 -16.33 6.77 -5.84
C THR A 30 -15.27 6.84 -4.75
N TRP A 31 -14.37 5.84 -4.73
CA TRP A 31 -13.24 5.86 -3.81
C TRP A 31 -12.32 7.06 -4.05
N PRO A 32 -11.96 7.45 -5.29
CA PRO A 32 -11.15 8.64 -5.52
C PRO A 32 -11.73 9.91 -4.87
N GLU A 33 -13.04 10.14 -4.98
CA GLU A 33 -13.72 11.26 -4.31
C GLU A 33 -13.63 11.18 -2.78
N CYS A 34 -13.87 9.99 -2.20
CA CYS A 34 -13.74 9.78 -0.75
C CYS A 34 -12.29 9.98 -0.29
N GLN A 35 -11.34 9.43 -1.04
CA GLN A 35 -9.91 9.48 -0.77
C GLN A 35 -9.45 10.93 -0.69
N GLN A 36 -9.88 11.82 -1.60
CA GLN A 36 -9.58 13.26 -1.54
C GLN A 36 -9.92 13.87 -0.17
N GLN A 37 -10.96 13.39 0.50
CA GLN A 37 -11.40 13.95 1.78
C GLN A 37 -10.64 13.41 3.00
N VAL A 38 -10.12 12.21 2.93
CA VAL A 38 -9.55 11.51 4.10
C VAL A 38 -8.03 11.43 4.02
N ASN A 39 -7.48 11.51 2.82
CA ASN A 39 -6.07 11.36 2.56
C ASN A 39 -5.28 12.58 3.08
N GLY A 40 -4.30 12.30 3.94
CA GLY A 40 -3.49 13.29 4.66
C GLY A 40 -4.23 14.01 5.79
N PHE A 41 -5.48 13.64 6.09
CA PHE A 41 -6.26 14.29 7.14
C PHE A 41 -5.97 13.67 8.50
N THR A 42 -5.84 14.47 9.56
CA THR A 42 -5.52 13.96 10.91
C THR A 42 -6.69 13.17 11.52
N ALA A 43 -6.47 11.87 11.72
CA ALA A 43 -7.45 10.93 12.28
C ALA A 43 -8.79 11.01 11.53
N PRO A 44 -8.82 10.66 10.22
CA PRO A 44 -10.04 10.67 9.45
C PRO A 44 -10.94 9.52 9.92
N ARG A 45 -12.25 9.70 9.82
CA ARG A 45 -13.24 8.62 10.00
C ARG A 45 -14.03 8.50 8.73
N PHE A 46 -13.88 7.35 8.08
CA PHE A 46 -14.62 7.02 6.87
C PHE A 46 -14.87 5.53 6.79
N LYS A 47 -15.88 5.12 6.02
CA LYS A 47 -16.23 3.71 5.81
C LYS A 47 -17.04 3.53 4.53
N LYS A 48 -16.96 2.33 3.95
CA LYS A 48 -17.72 1.89 2.77
C LYS A 48 -19.02 1.20 3.17
N PHE A 49 -20.09 1.45 2.42
CA PHE A 49 -21.43 0.90 2.64
C PHE A 49 -22.06 0.42 1.34
N ALA A 50 -22.94 -0.57 1.44
CA ALA A 50 -23.70 -1.05 0.29
C ALA A 50 -24.87 -0.10 -0.05
N THR A 51 -25.33 0.68 0.92
CA THR A 51 -26.44 1.61 0.76
C THR A 51 -26.11 3.02 1.26
N GLU A 52 -26.72 4.02 0.64
CA GLU A 52 -26.60 5.42 1.08
C GLU A 52 -27.16 5.62 2.49
N ALA A 53 -28.17 4.85 2.88
CA ALA A 53 -28.79 4.92 4.20
C ALA A 53 -27.81 4.54 5.32
N GLU A 54 -27.08 3.43 5.16
CA GLU A 54 -26.04 3.02 6.13
C GLU A 54 -24.88 4.03 6.17
N ALA A 55 -24.52 4.60 5.01
CA ALA A 55 -23.52 5.65 4.92
C ALA A 55 -23.92 6.93 5.68
N LYS A 56 -25.21 7.33 5.60
CA LYS A 56 -25.74 8.47 6.38
C LYS A 56 -25.67 8.19 7.88
N GLN A 57 -26.10 7.01 8.31
CA GLN A 57 -26.08 6.62 9.73
C GLN A 57 -24.67 6.64 10.30
N PHE A 58 -23.68 6.15 9.56
CA PHE A 58 -22.29 6.19 9.99
C PHE A 58 -21.78 7.61 10.24
N ILE A 59 -22.14 8.56 9.38
CA ILE A 59 -21.76 9.97 9.53
C ILE A 59 -22.42 10.57 10.76
N GLU A 60 -23.71 10.29 10.99
CA GLU A 60 -24.44 10.77 12.16
C GLU A 60 -23.85 10.25 13.46
N GLN A 61 -23.55 8.94 13.53
CA GLN A 61 -22.94 8.30 14.70
C GLN A 61 -21.53 8.83 15.02
N ASN A 62 -20.86 9.46 14.06
CA ASN A 62 -19.47 9.88 14.18
C ASN A 62 -19.28 11.41 14.01
N LYS A 63 -20.37 12.18 13.92
CA LYS A 63 -20.37 13.65 13.88
C LYS A 63 -20.23 14.21 15.31
N GLY A 64 -19.15 14.94 15.58
CA GLY A 64 -18.90 15.63 16.86
C GLY A 64 -17.82 14.95 17.72
N GLY A 65 -16.85 15.74 18.20
CA GLY A 65 -15.63 15.27 18.86
C GLY A 65 -15.71 15.11 20.38
N SER A 66 -14.83 14.24 20.90
CA SER A 66 -14.24 14.16 22.24
C SER A 66 -14.95 14.84 23.42
N THR A 67 -15.49 14.03 24.35
CA THR A 67 -15.26 14.16 25.79
C THR A 67 -15.52 12.82 26.48
N GLY A 68 -14.51 12.34 27.19
CA GLY A 68 -14.54 11.14 28.01
C GLY A 68 -13.26 11.09 28.84
N ALA A 69 -12.94 12.22 29.48
CA ALA A 69 -11.91 12.28 30.50
C ALA A 69 -12.45 11.53 31.73
N LEU A 70 -11.87 10.38 32.03
CA LEU A 70 -11.77 9.90 33.40
C LEU A 70 -10.29 9.75 33.74
N THR A 71 -9.95 10.58 34.72
CA THR A 71 -8.72 10.72 35.48
C THR A 71 -8.07 9.39 35.89
N SER A 72 -6.74 9.31 35.77
CA SER A 72 -5.91 8.89 36.89
C SER A 72 -4.50 9.46 36.75
N SER A 73 -4.28 10.50 37.55
CA SER A 73 -3.03 10.98 38.14
C SER A 73 -1.80 10.09 37.91
N TRP A 74 -0.70 10.67 37.42
CA TRP A 74 0.65 10.30 37.84
C TRP A 74 1.58 11.53 37.82
N ASN A 75 2.25 11.71 38.95
CA ASN A 75 3.11 12.83 39.32
C ASN A 75 4.30 13.00 38.37
N SER A 76 4.53 14.24 37.93
CA SER A 76 5.82 14.67 37.40
C SER A 76 6.66 15.25 38.54
N ARG A 77 7.87 14.73 38.71
CA ARG A 77 8.91 15.29 39.56
C ARG A 77 10.00 15.82 38.63
N THR A 78 10.26 17.10 38.77
CA THR A 78 11.31 17.92 38.14
C THR A 78 12.72 17.37 38.36
N THR A 79 13.61 17.53 37.38
CA THR A 79 14.88 18.32 37.48
C THR A 79 15.74 18.14 36.22
N GLY A 80 16.42 19.20 35.77
CA GLY A 80 17.73 19.06 35.10
C GLY A 80 17.92 19.76 33.77
N LYS A 81 18.44 21.00 33.82
CA LYS A 81 19.03 21.77 32.72
C LYS A 81 20.28 21.08 32.15
N ARG A 82 20.53 21.18 30.83
CA ARG A 82 21.75 21.81 30.27
C ARG A 82 21.76 21.86 28.74
N SER A 83 21.94 23.07 28.26
CA SER A 83 22.34 23.54 26.95
C SER A 83 23.82 23.27 26.66
N TYR A 84 24.17 22.97 25.40
CA TYR A 84 25.42 23.40 24.77
C TYR A 84 25.22 23.61 23.26
N SER A 85 25.56 24.80 22.80
CA SER A 85 25.75 25.24 21.43
C SER A 85 27.16 24.90 20.95
N ALA A 86 27.34 24.59 19.66
CA ALA A 86 28.41 25.16 18.83
C ALA A 86 28.22 24.76 17.36
N SER A 87 28.42 25.76 16.51
CA SER A 87 28.36 25.77 15.06
C SER A 87 29.75 25.51 14.47
N SER A 88 29.85 24.87 13.29
CA SER A 88 30.81 25.30 12.26
C SER A 88 30.54 24.62 10.92
N ASP A 89 30.31 25.50 9.96
CA ASP A 89 30.33 25.44 8.50
C ASP A 89 31.50 24.66 7.87
N THR A 90 31.25 23.84 6.84
CA THR A 90 32.15 23.72 5.66
C THR A 90 31.44 23.11 4.45
N THR A 91 31.80 23.66 3.29
CA THR A 91 31.26 23.55 1.93
C THR A 91 31.52 22.21 1.20
N GLN A 92 30.72 21.96 0.16
CA GLN A 92 30.49 20.76 -0.67
C GLN A 92 31.71 20.18 -1.43
N PRO A 93 31.57 19.01 -2.09
CA PRO A 93 31.21 19.06 -3.52
C PRO A 93 30.19 18.01 -4.01
N ALA A 94 29.50 18.37 -5.09
CA ALA A 94 28.42 17.65 -5.78
C ALA A 94 28.83 16.28 -6.38
N LYS A 95 27.97 15.26 -6.22
CA LYS A 95 28.00 14.01 -6.99
C LYS A 95 26.59 13.54 -7.39
N LYS A 96 26.44 13.35 -8.70
CA LYS A 96 25.36 12.72 -9.51
C LYS A 96 24.12 12.20 -8.75
N GLN A 97 22.98 12.84 -8.99
CA GLN A 97 21.65 12.44 -8.52
C GLN A 97 21.22 11.10 -9.15
N SER A 98 21.36 10.02 -8.40
CA SER A 98 20.53 8.83 -8.57
C SER A 98 19.10 9.20 -8.13
N LYS A 99 18.12 9.02 -9.02
CA LYS A 99 16.71 9.35 -8.74
C LYS A 99 16.24 8.58 -7.50
N ARG A 100 15.71 9.32 -6.53
CA ARG A 100 15.65 8.98 -5.10
C ARG A 100 14.35 8.22 -4.79
N THR A 101 14.44 7.13 -4.05
CA THR A 101 13.32 6.54 -3.30
C THR A 101 12.81 7.59 -2.30
N VAL A 102 11.61 8.12 -2.50
CA VAL A 102 11.00 9.10 -1.60
C VAL A 102 9.94 8.40 -0.75
N LEU A 103 10.18 8.37 0.57
CA LEU A 103 9.14 8.06 1.55
C LEU A 103 8.21 9.27 1.62
N LEU A 104 6.94 9.09 1.29
CA LEU A 104 5.97 10.16 1.40
C LEU A 104 5.64 10.41 2.88
N HIS A 105 5.94 11.62 3.36
CA HIS A 105 5.53 12.09 4.70
C HIS A 105 4.14 12.75 4.67
N GLU A 106 3.66 13.10 3.47
CA GLU A 106 2.30 13.56 3.17
C GLU A 106 1.71 12.65 2.09
N LEU A 107 0.48 12.19 2.31
CA LEU A 107 -0.19 11.22 1.46
C LEU A 107 -0.46 11.80 0.05
N PRO A 108 -0.25 11.03 -1.04
CA PRO A 108 -0.31 11.55 -2.41
C PRO A 108 -1.73 11.97 -2.80
N ALA A 109 -1.87 13.01 -3.63
CA ALA A 109 -3.17 13.48 -4.13
C ALA A 109 -3.98 12.33 -4.74
N ALA A 110 -5.31 12.37 -4.58
CA ALA A 110 -6.16 11.28 -5.05
C ALA A 110 -6.04 11.13 -6.57
N ALA A 111 -5.78 9.92 -7.04
CA ALA A 111 -5.71 9.61 -8.45
C ALA A 111 -7.10 9.79 -9.10
N GLY A 112 -7.36 10.97 -9.67
CA GLY A 112 -8.65 11.33 -10.26
C GLY A 112 -8.71 11.08 -11.77
N ASN A 113 -7.56 11.04 -12.46
CA ASN A 113 -7.51 10.97 -13.91
C ASN A 113 -7.03 9.59 -14.37
N MET A 114 -7.77 8.98 -15.29
CA MET A 114 -7.35 7.75 -15.98
C MET A 114 -6.47 8.15 -17.17
N VAL A 115 -5.18 7.81 -17.11
CA VAL A 115 -4.19 8.19 -18.12
C VAL A 115 -3.70 6.95 -18.87
N LYS A 116 -3.67 7.04 -20.20
CA LYS A 116 -3.27 5.92 -21.06
C LYS A 116 -1.76 5.73 -21.08
N TYR A 117 -1.30 4.53 -20.75
CA TYR A 117 0.07 4.06 -20.88
C TYR A 117 0.05 2.71 -21.62
N GLY A 118 0.72 2.65 -22.77
CA GLY A 118 0.64 1.47 -23.64
C GLY A 118 -0.81 1.17 -24.04
N GLN A 119 -1.29 -0.02 -23.68
CA GLN A 119 -2.65 -0.47 -23.98
C GLN A 119 -3.66 -0.21 -22.86
N TYR A 120 -3.22 0.23 -21.68
CA TYR A 120 -4.06 0.33 -20.49
C TYR A 120 -4.21 1.77 -20.01
N SER A 121 -5.23 2.01 -19.19
CA SER A 121 -5.46 3.31 -18.55
C SER A 121 -5.29 3.17 -17.05
N PHE A 122 -4.47 4.02 -16.46
CA PHE A 122 -4.06 3.94 -15.07
C PHE A 122 -4.57 5.12 -14.27
N PRO A 123 -4.93 4.93 -12.99
CA PRO A 123 -5.25 6.04 -12.10
C PRO A 123 -3.97 6.81 -11.80
N GLN A 124 -3.96 8.09 -12.18
CA GLN A 124 -2.84 9.00 -12.00
C GLN A 124 -3.26 10.25 -11.21
N ASP A 125 -2.38 10.69 -10.31
CA ASP A 125 -2.51 11.94 -9.56
C ASP A 125 -1.97 13.15 -10.34
N ASP A 126 -2.18 14.35 -9.81
CA ASP A 126 -1.79 15.61 -10.46
C ASP A 126 -0.27 15.79 -10.58
N ASP A 127 0.52 15.10 -9.75
CA ASP A 127 1.98 15.04 -9.86
C ASP A 127 2.46 14.05 -10.93
N GLY A 128 1.50 13.37 -11.58
CA GLY A 128 1.75 12.42 -12.64
C GLY A 128 2.27 11.07 -12.16
N PHE A 129 1.98 10.67 -10.91
CA PHE A 129 2.25 9.34 -10.40
C PHE A 129 1.05 8.43 -10.60
N VAL A 130 1.30 7.24 -11.14
CA VAL A 130 0.32 6.15 -11.14
C VAL A 130 0.26 5.52 -9.75
N HIS A 131 -0.94 5.23 -9.27
CA HIS A 131 -1.12 4.56 -7.97
C HIS A 131 -1.36 3.07 -8.15
N VAL A 132 -0.68 2.27 -7.35
CA VAL A 132 -0.90 0.84 -7.24
C VAL A 132 -0.92 0.43 -5.77
N TYR A 133 -1.76 -0.54 -5.44
CA TYR A 133 -1.83 -1.17 -4.13
C TYR A 133 -1.27 -2.58 -4.23
N THR A 134 -0.46 -2.96 -3.24
CA THR A 134 0.21 -4.26 -3.20
C THR A 134 0.06 -4.87 -1.83
N ASP A 135 -0.19 -6.18 -1.79
CA ASP A 135 -0.32 -6.91 -0.54
C ASP A 135 0.23 -8.34 -0.65
N GLY A 136 0.66 -8.89 0.49
CA GLY A 136 1.09 -10.26 0.66
C GLY A 136 0.18 -11.00 1.64
N SER A 137 -0.23 -12.22 1.28
CA SER A 137 -1.01 -13.08 2.18
C SER A 137 -0.26 -14.38 2.42
N CYS A 138 -0.33 -14.88 3.65
CA CYS A 138 0.15 -16.21 3.97
C CYS A 138 -0.73 -16.92 5.01
N GLU A 139 -1.28 -18.07 4.61
CA GLU A 139 -1.93 -19.01 5.52
C GLU A 139 -0.89 -19.94 6.13
N GLY A 140 -0.98 -20.17 7.45
CA GLY A 140 -0.04 -21.04 8.16
C GLY A 140 1.39 -20.50 8.15
N ASN A 141 1.57 -19.17 8.18
CA ASN A 141 2.88 -18.53 8.13
C ASN A 141 3.83 -19.10 9.21
N GLY A 142 5.03 -19.52 8.79
CA GLY A 142 6.01 -20.19 9.67
C GLY A 142 5.80 -21.69 9.87
N GLN A 143 4.76 -22.29 9.28
CA GLN A 143 4.48 -23.72 9.36
C GLN A 143 4.91 -24.45 8.08
N ALA A 144 5.11 -25.78 8.15
CA ALA A 144 5.50 -26.61 7.00
C ALA A 144 4.43 -26.63 5.88
N HIS A 145 3.17 -26.42 6.24
CA HIS A 145 2.04 -26.37 5.31
C HIS A 145 1.71 -24.93 4.85
N ALA A 146 2.61 -23.97 5.10
CA ALA A 146 2.39 -22.59 4.69
C ALA A 146 2.05 -22.48 3.20
N ALA A 147 1.08 -21.64 2.89
CA ALA A 147 0.74 -21.23 1.55
C ALA A 147 0.74 -19.72 1.50
N ALA A 148 1.29 -19.14 0.44
CA ALA A 148 1.39 -17.69 0.32
C ALA A 148 1.08 -17.23 -1.09
N GLY A 149 0.55 -16.01 -1.18
CA GLY A 149 0.20 -15.35 -2.42
C GLY A 149 0.52 -13.86 -2.37
N LEU A 150 0.56 -13.27 -3.56
CA LEU A 150 0.76 -11.85 -3.77
C LEU A 150 -0.43 -11.26 -4.52
N GLY A 151 -0.74 -9.99 -4.25
CA GLY A 151 -1.79 -9.23 -4.89
C GLY A 151 -1.29 -7.87 -5.37
N VAL A 152 -1.66 -7.51 -6.61
CA VAL A 152 -1.38 -6.20 -7.22
C VAL A 152 -2.67 -5.63 -7.76
N TYR A 153 -3.05 -4.44 -7.30
CA TYR A 153 -4.29 -3.78 -7.67
C TYR A 153 -4.03 -2.35 -8.15
N PHE A 154 -4.36 -2.06 -9.41
CA PHE A 154 -4.30 -0.71 -9.98
C PHE A 154 -5.64 0.01 -9.84
N ALA A 155 -6.73 -0.58 -10.34
CA ALA A 155 -8.09 -0.04 -10.28
C ALA A 155 -9.13 -1.13 -10.48
N GLU A 156 -10.41 -0.85 -10.20
CA GLU A 156 -11.50 -1.79 -10.40
C GLU A 156 -11.59 -2.20 -11.88
N GLY A 157 -11.67 -3.51 -12.15
CA GLY A 157 -11.68 -4.06 -13.51
C GLY A 157 -10.39 -3.87 -14.33
N HIS A 158 -9.31 -3.36 -13.74
CA HIS A 158 -8.06 -3.16 -14.48
C HIS A 158 -7.43 -4.50 -14.87
N ALA A 159 -7.10 -4.66 -16.16
CA ALA A 159 -6.63 -5.93 -16.72
C ALA A 159 -5.28 -6.42 -16.16
N LEU A 160 -4.47 -5.52 -15.62
CA LEU A 160 -3.20 -5.86 -14.95
C LEU A 160 -3.34 -6.15 -13.45
N ASN A 161 -4.56 -6.16 -12.90
CA ASN A 161 -4.76 -6.63 -11.53
C ASN A 161 -4.33 -8.10 -11.46
N THR A 162 -3.43 -8.41 -10.53
CA THR A 162 -2.72 -9.69 -10.51
C THR A 162 -2.87 -10.38 -9.18
N ALA A 163 -3.18 -11.67 -9.22
CA ALA A 163 -3.10 -12.60 -8.10
C ALA A 163 -2.18 -13.75 -8.52
N GLN A 164 -1.12 -14.01 -7.75
CA GLN A 164 -0.19 -15.10 -8.04
C GLN A 164 0.24 -15.82 -6.76
N PRO A 165 0.56 -17.12 -6.84
CA PRO A 165 1.25 -17.81 -5.75
C PRO A 165 2.65 -17.22 -5.56
N VAL A 166 3.08 -17.10 -4.30
CA VAL A 166 4.45 -16.74 -3.98
C VAL A 166 5.41 -17.80 -4.51
N SER A 167 6.52 -17.36 -5.09
CA SER A 167 7.62 -18.26 -5.44
C SER A 167 8.60 -18.44 -4.27
N GLY A 168 9.25 -19.59 -4.17
CA GLY A 168 10.21 -19.87 -3.10
C GLY A 168 9.55 -20.10 -1.73
N ARG A 169 10.02 -19.40 -0.68
CA ARG A 169 9.54 -19.59 0.70
C ARG A 169 8.13 -19.01 0.86
N ALA A 170 7.16 -19.86 1.19
CA ALA A 170 5.81 -19.41 1.51
C ALA A 170 5.77 -18.69 2.87
N THR A 171 5.90 -17.37 2.84
CA THR A 171 5.78 -16.49 4.01
C THR A 171 5.07 -15.20 3.61
N ASN A 172 4.47 -14.51 4.57
CA ASN A 172 3.83 -13.22 4.31
C ASN A 172 4.81 -12.23 3.67
N ASN A 173 6.00 -12.09 4.26
CA ASN A 173 7.03 -11.18 3.80
C ASN A 173 7.48 -11.45 2.35
N CYS A 174 7.52 -12.71 1.90
CA CYS A 174 7.81 -13.02 0.49
C CYS A 174 6.68 -12.50 -0.42
N GLY A 175 5.42 -12.66 -0.01
CA GLY A 175 4.26 -12.09 -0.71
C GLY A 175 4.36 -10.58 -0.86
N GLU A 176 4.64 -9.86 0.23
CA GLU A 176 4.79 -8.40 0.22
C GLU A 176 5.85 -7.91 -0.77
N ILE A 177 7.05 -8.50 -0.71
CA ILE A 177 8.18 -8.07 -1.54
C ILE A 177 7.91 -8.40 -3.01
N GLN A 178 7.40 -9.61 -3.30
CA GLN A 178 7.12 -10.04 -4.67
C GLN A 178 5.95 -9.25 -5.28
N ALA A 179 4.95 -8.87 -4.49
CA ALA A 179 3.86 -7.98 -4.93
C ALA A 179 4.40 -6.63 -5.42
N ALA A 180 5.31 -6.02 -4.67
CA ALA A 180 5.94 -4.75 -5.05
C ALA A 180 6.81 -4.89 -6.32
N SER A 181 7.63 -5.94 -6.43
CA SER A 181 8.39 -6.22 -7.66
C SER A 181 7.47 -6.37 -8.87
N MET A 182 6.40 -7.15 -8.74
CA MET A 182 5.44 -7.38 -9.80
C MET A 182 4.76 -6.08 -10.23
N ALA A 183 4.34 -5.25 -9.28
CA ALA A 183 3.71 -3.97 -9.57
C ALA A 183 4.64 -3.03 -10.37
N ILE A 184 5.92 -2.94 -10.00
CA ILE A 184 6.93 -2.13 -10.72
C ILE A 184 7.10 -2.66 -12.14
N ARG A 185 7.27 -3.97 -12.29
CA ARG A 185 7.47 -4.62 -13.60
C ARG A 185 6.29 -4.36 -14.53
N LEU A 186 5.06 -4.64 -14.07
CA LEU A 186 3.83 -4.43 -14.85
C LEU A 186 3.66 -2.97 -15.28
N ALA A 187 3.88 -2.02 -14.37
CA ALA A 187 3.75 -0.60 -14.69
C ALA A 187 4.82 -0.17 -15.72
N ARG A 188 6.08 -0.55 -15.50
CA ARG A 188 7.20 -0.20 -16.38
C ARG A 188 7.02 -0.75 -17.80
N GLU A 189 6.55 -1.99 -17.93
CA GLU A 189 6.28 -2.62 -19.24
C GLU A 189 5.24 -1.86 -20.07
N GLN A 190 4.31 -1.14 -19.42
CA GLN A 190 3.34 -0.28 -20.10
C GLN A 190 3.85 1.14 -20.36
N GLY A 191 5.08 1.44 -19.95
CA GLY A 191 5.68 2.76 -20.11
C GLY A 191 5.35 3.74 -18.98
N VAL A 192 4.83 3.28 -17.85
CA VAL A 192 4.67 4.12 -16.65
C VAL A 192 6.04 4.46 -16.08
N ARG A 193 6.28 5.74 -15.79
CA ARG A 193 7.59 6.27 -15.36
C ARG A 193 7.60 6.83 -13.95
N ARG A 194 6.44 6.98 -13.31
CA ARG A 194 6.25 7.47 -11.95
C ARG A 194 5.17 6.64 -11.28
N LEU A 195 5.51 5.96 -10.19
CA LEU A 195 4.64 5.02 -9.50
C LEU A 195 4.64 5.27 -7.99
N VAL A 196 3.46 5.31 -7.39
CA VAL A 196 3.26 5.24 -5.95
C VAL A 196 2.83 3.82 -5.61
N ILE A 197 3.64 3.13 -4.79
CA ILE A 197 3.29 1.83 -4.22
C ILE A 197 2.67 2.05 -2.84
N ASN A 198 1.41 1.65 -2.72
CA ASN A 198 0.65 1.66 -1.47
C ASN A 198 0.65 0.25 -0.87
N THR A 199 1.17 0.11 0.35
CA THR A 199 1.26 -1.18 1.07
C THR A 199 1.10 -0.95 2.57
N ASP A 200 0.53 -1.90 3.29
CA ASP A 200 0.49 -1.89 4.76
C ASP A 200 1.72 -2.56 5.41
N SER A 201 2.65 -3.09 4.60
CA SER A 201 3.86 -3.73 5.06
C SER A 201 4.92 -2.71 5.50
N LYS A 202 4.88 -2.34 6.78
CA LYS A 202 6.00 -1.62 7.44
C LYS A 202 7.33 -2.36 7.27
N PHE A 203 7.32 -3.70 7.26
CA PHE A 203 8.51 -4.50 7.03
C PHE A 203 9.13 -4.21 5.65
N LEU A 204 8.33 -4.18 4.59
CA LEU A 204 8.79 -3.87 3.24
C LEU A 204 9.36 -2.45 3.19
N ILE A 205 8.60 -1.47 3.68
CA ILE A 205 8.99 -0.05 3.70
C ILE A 205 10.29 0.18 4.48
N ASP A 206 10.43 -0.39 5.67
CA ASP A 206 11.65 -0.24 6.47
C ASP A 206 12.83 -0.98 5.82
N SER A 207 12.57 -2.13 5.19
CA SER A 207 13.61 -2.88 4.49
C SER A 207 14.24 -2.04 3.39
N ILE A 208 13.43 -1.49 2.49
CA ILE A 208 13.94 -0.71 1.35
C ILE A 208 14.52 0.65 1.76
N THR A 209 13.93 1.32 2.77
CA THR A 209 14.30 2.70 3.11
C THR A 209 15.41 2.78 4.15
N LYS A 210 15.53 1.77 5.03
CA LYS A 210 16.46 1.80 6.17
C LYS A 210 17.49 0.68 6.14
N TRP A 211 17.09 -0.55 5.81
CA TRP A 211 17.94 -1.72 6.10
C TRP A 211 18.75 -2.23 4.90
N LEU A 212 18.19 -2.19 3.70
CA LEU A 212 18.76 -2.77 2.49
C LEU A 212 20.17 -2.23 2.17
N PRO A 213 20.47 -0.92 2.27
CA PRO A 213 21.84 -0.42 2.10
C PRO A 213 22.83 -1.03 3.11
N GLY A 214 22.39 -1.22 4.36
CA GLY A 214 23.20 -1.82 5.41
C GLY A 214 23.38 -3.34 5.25
N TRP A 215 22.37 -4.05 4.78
CA TRP A 215 22.48 -5.47 4.46
C TRP A 215 23.46 -5.71 3.32
N LYS A 216 23.41 -4.92 2.24
CA LYS A 216 24.37 -5.01 1.14
C LYS A 216 25.81 -4.81 1.59
N ARG A 217 26.05 -3.78 2.42
CA ARG A 217 27.39 -3.51 2.99
C ARG A 217 27.91 -4.67 3.85
N ARG A 218 27.01 -5.41 4.50
CA ARG A 218 27.34 -6.56 5.37
C ARG A 218 27.13 -7.90 4.68
N ASN A 219 27.25 -7.95 3.34
CA ASN A 219 27.07 -9.15 2.54
C ASN A 219 25.81 -9.96 2.90
N TRP A 220 24.69 -9.26 3.09
CA TRP A 220 23.38 -9.82 3.47
C TRP A 220 23.34 -10.50 4.84
N THR A 221 24.04 -9.92 5.81
CA THR A 221 24.05 -10.36 7.21
C THR A 221 23.30 -9.36 8.09
N LEU A 222 22.47 -9.88 9.00
CA LEU A 222 21.75 -9.12 10.02
C LEU A 222 22.72 -8.62 11.09
N ALA A 223 22.28 -7.63 11.87
CA ALA A 223 23.06 -7.15 13.01
C ALA A 223 23.30 -8.24 14.07
N SER A 224 22.40 -9.22 14.15
CA SER A 224 22.52 -10.40 15.01
C SER A 224 23.47 -11.48 14.47
N GLY A 225 24.10 -11.26 13.31
CA GLY A 225 25.02 -12.22 12.68
C GLY A 225 24.35 -13.29 11.80
N GLY A 226 23.03 -13.44 11.85
CA GLY A 226 22.29 -14.36 10.98
C GLY A 226 22.12 -13.82 9.55
N PRO A 227 21.81 -14.70 8.56
CA PRO A 227 21.57 -14.27 7.19
C PRO A 227 20.22 -13.55 7.05
N VAL A 228 20.14 -12.60 6.12
CA VAL A 228 18.87 -11.99 5.71
C VAL A 228 18.04 -13.02 4.95
N LYS A 229 16.95 -13.50 5.57
CA LYS A 229 16.13 -14.59 5.03
C LYS A 229 15.49 -14.28 3.67
N ASN A 230 15.14 -13.02 3.42
CA ASN A 230 14.49 -12.55 2.19
C ASN A 230 15.48 -11.98 1.16
N LYS A 231 16.76 -12.39 1.22
CA LYS A 231 17.81 -11.91 0.32
C LYS A 231 17.40 -11.99 -1.15
N THR A 232 16.95 -13.16 -1.61
CA THR A 232 16.57 -13.38 -3.01
C THR A 232 15.46 -12.44 -3.47
N ASP A 233 14.38 -12.33 -2.68
CA ASP A 233 13.24 -11.44 -3.01
C ASP A 233 13.70 -9.98 -3.10
N PHE A 234 14.54 -9.52 -2.17
CA PHE A 234 15.05 -8.14 -2.18
C PHE A 234 16.07 -7.87 -3.29
N GLN A 235 16.83 -8.87 -3.73
CA GLN A 235 17.71 -8.73 -4.90
C GLN A 235 16.90 -8.56 -6.17
N GLU A 236 15.77 -9.27 -6.31
CA GLU A 236 14.84 -9.08 -7.42
C GLU A 236 14.21 -7.68 -7.38
N LEU A 237 13.66 -7.28 -6.21
CA LEU A 237 13.10 -5.94 -6.05
C LEU A 237 14.12 -4.83 -6.30
N GLU A 238 15.36 -4.99 -5.84
CA GLU A 238 16.43 -4.04 -6.14
C GLU A 238 16.73 -3.97 -7.64
N GLY A 239 16.69 -5.09 -8.36
CA GLY A 239 16.81 -5.11 -9.81
C GLY A 239 15.75 -4.25 -10.49
N GLU A 240 14.50 -4.34 -10.02
CA GLU A 240 13.39 -3.51 -10.51
C GLU A 240 13.56 -2.02 -10.17
N LEU A 241 14.12 -1.70 -9.00
CA LEU A 241 14.37 -0.31 -8.57
C LEU A 241 15.60 0.31 -9.25
N SER A 242 16.57 -0.50 -9.67
CA SER A 242 17.87 -0.02 -10.18
C SER A 242 17.86 0.31 -11.67
N SER A 243 16.77 0.04 -12.39
CA SER A 243 16.66 0.35 -13.83
C SER A 243 16.74 1.85 -14.13
N GLY A 244 16.43 2.71 -13.15
CA GLY A 244 16.57 4.18 -13.23
C GLY A 244 15.56 4.88 -14.16
N ASP A 245 14.68 4.09 -14.79
CA ASP A 245 13.72 4.52 -15.79
C ASP A 245 12.29 4.63 -15.22
N ILE A 246 12.12 4.35 -13.93
CA ILE A 246 10.89 4.55 -13.18
C ILE A 246 11.21 5.17 -11.82
N GLU A 247 10.46 6.21 -11.45
CA GLU A 247 10.53 6.86 -10.14
C GLU A 247 9.48 6.24 -9.22
N ILE A 248 9.92 5.74 -8.06
CA ILE A 248 9.05 5.06 -7.09
C ILE A 248 8.91 5.88 -5.81
N LYS A 249 7.66 6.16 -5.44
CA LYS A 249 7.25 6.68 -4.14
C LYS A 249 6.64 5.54 -3.32
N TRP A 250 6.97 5.49 -2.04
CA TRP A 250 6.42 4.49 -1.12
C TRP A 250 5.44 5.15 -0.17
N ASN A 251 4.24 4.57 -0.10
CA ASN A 251 3.19 5.01 0.78
C ASN A 251 2.74 3.88 1.71
N HIS A 252 2.77 4.14 3.01
CA HIS A 252 2.23 3.22 4.00
C HIS A 252 0.72 3.47 4.14
N VAL A 253 -0.08 2.43 4.03
CA VAL A 253 -1.52 2.46 4.34
C VAL A 253 -1.81 1.60 5.56
N ASP A 254 -2.82 1.95 6.36
CA ASP A 254 -3.17 1.12 7.50
C ASP A 254 -3.91 -0.14 7.05
N ALA A 255 -3.50 -1.30 7.58
CA ALA A 255 -4.15 -2.58 7.31
C ALA A 255 -5.60 -2.56 7.82
N HIS A 256 -6.51 -3.17 7.04
CA HIS A 256 -7.91 -3.42 7.43
C HIS A 256 -8.72 -2.21 7.93
N CYS A 257 -8.39 -1.00 7.47
CA CYS A 257 -9.08 0.23 7.89
C CYS A 257 -10.12 0.77 6.88
N GLY A 258 -10.50 -0.01 5.86
CA GLY A 258 -11.49 0.42 4.86
C GLY A 258 -10.91 1.09 3.61
N ILE A 259 -9.59 1.05 3.40
CA ILE A 259 -8.94 1.56 2.20
C ILE A 259 -9.18 0.56 1.07
N LEU A 260 -10.07 0.89 0.14
CA LEU A 260 -10.53 -0.02 -0.91
C LEU A 260 -9.37 -0.65 -1.69
N GLY A 261 -8.38 0.15 -2.11
CA GLY A 261 -7.25 -0.36 -2.86
C GLY A 261 -6.46 -1.43 -2.10
N ASN A 262 -6.26 -1.25 -0.78
CA ASN A 262 -5.59 -2.24 0.06
C ASN A 262 -6.46 -3.48 0.25
N GLU A 263 -7.76 -3.32 0.50
CA GLU A 263 -8.70 -4.46 0.58
C GLU A 263 -8.71 -5.29 -0.70
N ARG A 264 -8.65 -4.64 -1.86
CA ARG A 264 -8.59 -5.32 -3.16
C ARG A 264 -7.27 -6.02 -3.41
N ALA A 265 -6.16 -5.42 -3.01
CA ALA A 265 -4.85 -6.08 -3.05
C ALA A 265 -4.82 -7.33 -2.15
N ASP A 266 -5.38 -7.25 -0.94
CA ASP A 266 -5.52 -8.36 0.00
C ASP A 266 -6.42 -9.49 -0.53
N GLU A 267 -7.57 -9.14 -1.13
CA GLU A 267 -8.40 -10.11 -1.85
C GLU A 267 -7.63 -10.85 -2.96
N LEU A 268 -6.78 -10.16 -3.71
CA LEU A 268 -5.93 -10.75 -4.75
C LEU A 268 -4.82 -11.61 -4.14
N ALA A 269 -4.20 -11.18 -3.05
CA ALA A 269 -3.16 -11.94 -2.36
C ALA A 269 -3.70 -13.25 -1.78
N ARG A 270 -4.92 -13.23 -1.22
CA ARG A 270 -5.62 -14.45 -0.78
C ARG A 270 -5.96 -15.38 -1.94
N LYS A 271 -6.37 -14.86 -3.10
CA LYS A 271 -6.54 -15.68 -4.33
C LYS A 271 -5.22 -16.34 -4.74
N GLY A 272 -4.10 -15.61 -4.69
CA GLY A 272 -2.77 -16.16 -4.92
C GLY A 272 -2.41 -17.27 -3.92
N THR A 273 -2.80 -17.11 -2.65
CA THR A 273 -2.62 -18.13 -1.61
C THR A 273 -3.41 -19.40 -1.93
N GLN A 274 -4.65 -19.27 -2.41
CA GLN A 274 -5.47 -20.40 -2.84
C GLN A 274 -4.85 -21.13 -4.04
N MET A 275 -4.34 -20.39 -5.03
CA MET A 275 -3.61 -20.96 -6.18
C MET A 275 -2.41 -21.79 -5.71
N TYR A 276 -1.63 -21.27 -4.75
CA TYR A 276 -0.48 -21.97 -4.17
C TYR A 276 -0.88 -23.33 -3.56
N ARG A 277 -2.01 -23.37 -2.84
CA ARG A 277 -2.54 -24.62 -2.26
C ARG A 277 -2.92 -25.62 -3.34
N THR A 278 -3.59 -25.17 -4.39
CA THR A 278 -3.99 -26.03 -5.52
C THR A 278 -2.75 -26.62 -6.19
N MET A 279 -1.73 -25.80 -6.46
CA MET A 279 -0.47 -26.27 -7.06
C MET A 279 0.27 -27.30 -6.22
N ARG A 280 0.22 -27.17 -4.88
CA ARG A 280 0.80 -28.17 -3.97
C ARG A 280 0.05 -29.49 -3.96
N LYS A 281 -1.27 -29.48 -4.15
CA LYS A 281 -2.09 -30.71 -4.18
C LYS A 281 -1.94 -31.50 -5.48
N THR A 282 -1.57 -30.83 -6.56
CA THR A 282 -1.36 -31.44 -7.89
C THR A 282 0.06 -31.96 -8.12
N ARG A 283 0.95 -31.81 -7.12
CA ARG A 283 2.32 -32.33 -7.12
C ARG A 283 2.40 -33.54 -6.20
#